data_AF-A0A7S3RAY7-F1
#
_entry.id   AF-A0A7S3RAY7-F1
#
_cell.length_a   1.000
_cell.length_b   1.000
_cell.length_c   1.000
_cell.angle_alpha   90.00
_cell.angle_beta   90.00
_cell.angle_gamma   90.00
#
_symmetry.space_group_name_H-M   'P 1'
#
loop_
_entity.id
_entity.type
_entity.pdbx_description
1 polymer ?
#
loop_
_entity_poly.entity_id
_entity_poly.type
_entity_poly.pdbx_seq_one_letter_code
_entity_poly.pdbx_strand_id
1 'polypeptide(L)'
;AEDDIDGGYSGLGHGDPTDAAAEEIAIILSFLRAQHPALLIRAIVGHGAAGDAALRYAVRYGAPGNIRKLVLVGAPHGNLEDAPTAEGNGTGSCWETLSLHGTADEQVPQLRAQLYHSRHRGGHAHTLRLLEGATHDFKGEETRVASTINDWLEGVRRLNADDRSAWGLESTAAGAAKPAPLMQFQADANSPTAASG
;
A
#
# COMPACT_ATOMS: atom_id res chain seq x y z
N ALA A 1 14.09 17.55 30.33
CA ALA A 1 12.87 16.84 29.95
C ALA A 1 13.34 15.79 28.98
N GLU A 2 13.69 14.63 29.54
CA GLU A 2 14.07 13.44 28.79
C GLU A 2 12.75 12.79 28.41
N ASP A 3 12.42 12.82 27.11
CA ASP A 3 11.26 12.09 26.59
C ASP A 3 11.61 10.60 26.59
N ASP A 4 11.13 9.91 27.63
CA ASP A 4 10.95 8.47 27.67
C ASP A 4 10.06 8.07 26.49
N ILE A 5 10.68 7.73 25.36
CA ILE A 5 10.02 6.97 24.30
C ILE A 5 9.81 5.57 24.87
N ASP A 6 8.61 5.40 25.43
CA ASP A 6 8.06 4.16 25.94
C ASP A 6 8.14 3.07 24.85
N GLY A 7 9.20 2.27 24.93
CA GLY A 7 9.51 1.13 24.06
C GLY A 7 8.58 -0.05 24.31
N GLY A 8 7.27 0.20 24.36
CA GLY A 8 6.26 -0.85 24.36
C GLY A 8 5.98 -1.27 22.92
N TYR A 9 6.50 -2.42 22.49
CA TYR A 9 5.68 -3.56 22.05
C TYR A 9 6.54 -4.78 21.66
N SER A 10 6.13 -5.92 22.25
CA SER A 10 6.43 -7.33 21.94
C SER A 10 7.64 -8.02 22.61
N GLY A 11 7.31 -8.83 23.63
CA GLY A 11 8.16 -9.83 24.26
C GLY A 11 8.36 -11.11 23.42
N LEU A 12 8.69 -10.95 22.13
CA LEU A 12 9.12 -12.04 21.25
C LEU A 12 10.52 -11.73 20.69
N GLY A 13 11.55 -11.88 21.53
CA GLY A 13 12.95 -12.12 21.15
C GLY A 13 13.56 -11.23 20.04
N HIS A 14 14.05 -10.05 20.43
CA HIS A 14 15.12 -9.23 19.79
C HIS A 14 15.35 -9.37 18.26
N GLY A 15 14.36 -8.97 17.47
CA GLY A 15 14.55 -8.54 16.07
C GLY A 15 14.57 -7.01 15.95
N ASP A 16 15.02 -6.49 14.80
CA ASP A 16 14.86 -5.07 14.45
C ASP A 16 13.35 -4.72 14.50
N PRO A 17 12.91 -3.70 15.26
CA PRO A 17 11.49 -3.34 15.37
C PRO A 17 10.87 -3.01 14.01
N THR A 18 11.68 -2.52 13.07
CA THR A 18 11.28 -2.27 11.69
C THR A 18 10.93 -3.57 10.95
N ASP A 19 11.64 -4.66 11.25
CA ASP A 19 11.39 -5.97 10.66
C ASP A 19 10.12 -6.59 11.20
N ALA A 20 9.89 -6.50 12.51
CA ALA A 20 8.65 -6.94 13.14
C ALA A 20 7.45 -6.20 12.52
N ALA A 21 7.53 -4.88 12.38
CA ALA A 21 6.49 -4.09 11.74
C ALA A 21 6.28 -4.48 10.26
N ALA A 22 7.33 -4.82 9.52
CA ALA A 22 7.21 -5.32 8.14
C ALA A 22 6.47 -6.67 8.07
N GLU A 23 6.72 -7.57 9.02
CA GLU A 23 6.00 -8.84 9.15
C GLU A 23 4.53 -8.63 9.51
N GLU A 24 4.23 -7.69 10.41
CA GLU A 24 2.86 -7.31 10.75
C GLU A 24 2.10 -6.79 9.52
N ILE A 25 2.73 -5.94 8.69
CA ILE A 25 2.15 -5.50 7.41
C ILE A 25 1.84 -6.73 6.54
N ALA A 26 2.74 -7.70 6.43
CA ALA A 26 2.51 -8.90 5.63
C ALA A 26 1.31 -9.73 6.13
N ILE A 27 1.16 -9.88 7.45
CA ILE A 27 0.05 -10.57 8.09
C ILE A 27 -1.26 -9.85 7.79
N ILE A 28 -1.31 -8.52 8.00
CA ILE A 28 -2.51 -7.70 7.77
C ILE A 28 -2.97 -7.82 6.31
N LEU A 29 -2.05 -7.67 5.35
CA LEU A 29 -2.39 -7.72 3.94
C LEU A 29 -2.85 -9.12 3.50
N SER A 30 -2.25 -10.17 4.07
CA SER A 30 -2.69 -11.56 3.84
C SER A 30 -4.10 -11.79 4.38
N PHE A 31 -4.39 -11.30 5.59
CA PHE A 31 -5.72 -11.36 6.18
C PHE A 31 -6.75 -10.61 5.34
N LEU A 32 -6.46 -9.37 4.94
CA LEU A 32 -7.36 -8.56 4.11
C LEU A 32 -7.70 -9.25 2.79
N ARG A 33 -6.72 -9.88 2.14
CA ARG A 33 -6.95 -10.64 0.90
C ARG A 33 -7.78 -11.90 1.10
N ALA A 34 -7.56 -12.60 2.21
CA ALA A 34 -8.36 -13.77 2.56
C ALA A 34 -9.84 -13.38 2.77
N GLN A 35 -10.10 -12.24 3.40
CA GLN A 35 -11.46 -11.71 3.62
C GLN A 35 -12.05 -11.07 2.35
N HIS A 36 -11.21 -10.49 1.49
CA HIS A 36 -11.61 -9.77 0.31
C HIS A 36 -10.76 -10.18 -0.90
N PRO A 37 -11.06 -11.31 -1.56
CA PRO A 37 -10.23 -11.83 -2.67
C PRO A 37 -10.14 -10.89 -3.88
N ALA A 38 -11.13 -10.00 -4.05
CA ALA A 38 -11.14 -8.99 -5.10
C ALA A 38 -10.44 -7.67 -4.71
N LEU A 39 -9.95 -7.55 -3.46
CA LEU A 39 -9.30 -6.34 -2.97
C LEU A 39 -7.94 -6.17 -3.65
N LEU A 40 -7.81 -5.06 -4.39
CA LEU A 40 -6.55 -4.66 -4.99
C LEU A 40 -5.86 -3.63 -4.10
N ILE A 41 -4.74 -4.03 -3.52
CA ILE A 41 -3.90 -3.15 -2.71
C ILE A 41 -2.91 -2.46 -3.65
N ARG A 42 -3.19 -1.19 -3.93
CA ARG A 42 -2.44 -0.41 -4.92
C ARG A 42 -1.20 0.23 -4.32
N ALA A 43 -1.33 0.73 -3.11
CA ALA A 43 -0.28 1.48 -2.44
C ALA A 43 -0.22 1.14 -0.95
N ILE A 44 0.99 1.21 -0.40
CA ILE A 44 1.23 1.34 1.04
C ILE A 44 1.81 2.72 1.28
N VAL A 45 1.29 3.40 2.31
CA VAL A 45 1.77 4.72 2.75
C VAL A 45 2.24 4.56 4.18
N GLY A 46 3.49 4.94 4.46
CA GLY A 46 4.05 4.92 5.81
C GLY A 46 4.74 6.23 6.15
N HIS A 47 4.62 6.63 7.42
CA HIS A 47 5.25 7.84 7.98
C HIS A 47 6.37 7.46 8.97
N GLY A 48 7.49 8.18 8.93
CA GLY A 48 8.62 7.94 9.83
C GLY A 48 9.09 6.48 9.79
N ALA A 49 9.21 5.86 10.96
CA ALA A 49 9.60 4.45 11.10
C ALA A 49 8.63 3.47 10.41
N ALA A 50 7.33 3.79 10.33
CA ALA A 50 6.37 2.97 9.60
C ALA A 50 6.60 3.01 8.08
N GLY A 51 7.20 4.10 7.57
CA GLY A 51 7.69 4.16 6.18
C GLY A 51 8.80 3.15 5.94
N ASP A 52 9.77 3.03 6.84
CA ASP A 52 10.84 2.03 6.73
C ASP A 52 10.31 0.61 6.83
N ALA A 53 9.34 0.34 7.71
CA ALA A 53 8.67 -0.95 7.79
C ALA A 53 7.95 -1.30 6.46
N ALA A 54 7.26 -0.33 5.87
CA ALA A 54 6.61 -0.50 4.57
C ALA A 54 7.62 -0.76 3.44
N LEU A 55 8.79 -0.10 3.48
CA LEU A 55 9.89 -0.37 2.57
C LEU A 55 10.42 -1.79 2.74
N ARG A 56 10.72 -2.23 3.96
CA ARG A 56 11.20 -3.61 4.20
C ARG A 56 10.17 -4.65 3.80
N TYR A 57 8.89 -4.39 4.04
CA TYR A 57 7.82 -5.21 3.52
C TYR A 57 7.88 -5.32 2.00
N ALA A 58 8.00 -4.19 1.30
CA ALA A 58 8.06 -4.13 -0.16
C ALA A 58 9.25 -4.92 -0.72
N VAL A 59 10.40 -4.85 -0.05
CA VAL A 59 11.62 -5.56 -0.42
C VAL A 59 11.46 -7.07 -0.24
N ARG A 60 10.93 -7.50 0.91
CA ARG A 60 10.83 -8.93 1.27
C ARG A 60 9.68 -9.65 0.58
N TYR A 61 8.55 -8.96 0.43
CA TYR A 61 7.27 -9.57 0.04
C TYR A 61 6.63 -8.92 -1.20
N GLY A 62 7.22 -7.85 -1.75
CA GLY A 62 6.64 -7.06 -2.86
C GLY A 62 6.72 -7.72 -4.24
N ALA A 63 6.48 -9.03 -4.33
CA ALA A 63 6.33 -9.73 -5.60
C ALA A 63 5.25 -9.10 -6.50
N PRO A 64 5.31 -9.30 -7.84
CA PRO A 64 4.30 -8.81 -8.78
C PRO A 64 2.89 -9.19 -8.34
N GLY A 65 2.06 -8.18 -8.06
CA GLY A 65 0.67 -8.35 -7.61
C GLY A 65 0.44 -8.05 -6.12
N ASN A 66 1.50 -7.94 -5.31
CA ASN A 66 1.34 -7.63 -3.89
C ASN A 66 1.22 -6.13 -3.60
N ILE A 67 2.05 -5.32 -4.22
CA ILE A 67 1.98 -3.86 -4.18
C ILE A 67 2.53 -3.31 -5.49
N ARG A 68 2.01 -2.15 -5.92
CA ARG A 68 2.55 -1.42 -7.08
C ARG A 68 3.18 -0.10 -6.72
N LYS A 69 2.81 0.46 -5.58
CA LYS A 69 3.25 1.79 -5.17
C LYS A 69 3.59 1.81 -3.68
N LEU A 70 4.65 2.49 -3.35
CA LEU A 70 5.10 2.72 -1.99
C LEU A 70 5.27 4.22 -1.78
N VAL A 71 4.71 4.74 -0.70
CA VAL A 71 4.86 6.14 -0.32
C VAL A 71 5.50 6.22 1.05
N LEU A 72 6.65 6.89 1.10
CA LEU A 72 7.49 7.07 2.27
C LEU A 72 7.44 8.54 2.68
N VAL A 73 6.77 8.84 3.79
CA VAL A 73 6.57 10.21 4.28
C VAL A 73 7.49 10.46 5.46
N GLY A 74 8.46 11.37 5.33
CA GLY A 74 9.42 11.69 6.40
C GLY A 74 10.22 10.48 6.89
N ALA A 75 10.34 9.41 6.10
CA ALA A 75 10.95 8.17 6.59
C ALA A 75 12.49 8.26 6.61
N PRO A 76 13.17 7.52 7.52
CA PRO A 76 14.63 7.49 7.63
C PRO A 76 15.33 6.80 6.44
N HIS A 77 14.58 5.92 5.78
CA HIS A 77 14.91 5.06 4.64
C HIS A 77 15.96 3.98 4.94
N GLY A 78 16.00 3.51 6.19
CA GLY A 78 16.68 2.28 6.60
C GLY A 78 18.14 2.13 6.14
N ASN A 79 18.52 0.91 5.77
CA ASN A 79 19.76 0.65 5.04
C ASN A 79 19.52 1.01 3.57
N LEU A 80 20.42 1.82 3.00
CA LEU A 80 20.33 2.25 1.58
C LEU A 80 20.36 1.07 0.58
N GLU A 81 20.71 -0.12 1.06
CA GLU A 81 20.80 -1.36 0.29
C GLU A 81 19.51 -2.17 0.30
N ASP A 82 18.54 -1.80 1.15
CA ASP A 82 17.31 -2.56 1.30
C ASP A 82 16.47 -2.49 0.03
N ALA A 83 16.46 -1.37 -0.70
CA ALA A 83 15.74 -1.33 -1.97
C ALA A 83 16.40 -2.24 -3.02
N PRO A 84 15.61 -3.01 -3.78
CA PRO A 84 16.14 -3.86 -4.82
C PRO A 84 16.96 -3.02 -5.81
N THR A 85 17.98 -3.65 -6.38
CA THR A 85 18.68 -3.12 -7.54
C THR A 85 18.08 -3.78 -8.78
N ALA A 86 17.95 -3.04 -9.88
CA ALA A 86 17.46 -3.59 -11.15
C ALA A 86 18.22 -4.84 -11.62
N GLU A 87 19.46 -5.01 -11.15
CA GLU A 87 20.35 -6.11 -11.53
C GLU A 87 20.24 -7.32 -10.58
N GLY A 88 19.69 -7.16 -9.37
CA GLY A 88 19.83 -8.15 -8.30
C GLY A 88 18.81 -9.28 -8.26
N ASN A 89 17.64 -9.16 -8.91
CA ASN A 89 16.54 -10.08 -8.64
C ASN A 89 15.90 -10.81 -9.82
N GLY A 90 16.40 -10.65 -11.06
CA GLY A 90 15.86 -11.34 -12.26
C GLY A 90 14.34 -11.16 -12.51
N THR A 91 13.69 -10.37 -11.67
CA THR A 91 12.26 -10.12 -11.52
C THR A 91 12.21 -8.62 -11.26
N GLY A 92 12.25 -7.82 -12.34
CA GLY A 92 12.29 -6.36 -12.24
C GLY A 92 11.27 -5.88 -11.20
N SER A 93 11.76 -5.27 -10.13
CA SER A 93 10.91 -5.02 -8.96
C SER A 93 9.79 -4.08 -9.39
N CYS A 94 8.57 -4.56 -9.16
CA CYS A 94 7.35 -4.13 -9.84
C CYS A 94 6.64 -2.96 -9.17
N TRP A 95 7.31 -2.27 -8.24
CA TRP A 95 6.72 -1.20 -7.45
C TRP A 95 7.47 0.12 -7.60
N GLU A 96 6.70 1.20 -7.75
CA GLU A 96 7.18 2.58 -7.80
C GLU A 96 7.25 3.14 -6.38
N THR A 97 8.17 4.06 -6.13
CA THR A 97 8.31 4.69 -4.80
C THR A 97 8.20 6.20 -4.91
N LEU A 98 7.43 6.79 -4.01
CA LEU A 98 7.44 8.21 -3.71
C LEU A 98 8.05 8.43 -2.32
N SER A 99 9.16 9.15 -2.26
CA SER A 99 9.65 9.72 -1.02
C SER A 99 9.21 11.16 -0.90
N LEU A 100 8.54 11.51 0.19
CA LEU A 100 8.09 12.86 0.51
C LEU A 100 8.76 13.31 1.81
N HIS A 101 9.54 14.38 1.75
CA HIS A 101 10.37 14.85 2.88
C HIS A 101 10.18 16.34 3.12
N GLY A 102 10.15 16.76 4.38
CA GLY A 102 10.12 18.18 4.75
C GLY A 102 11.53 18.77 4.76
N THR A 103 11.72 20.00 4.25
CA THR A 103 13.06 20.65 4.25
C THR A 103 13.44 21.18 5.63
N ALA A 104 12.47 21.36 6.53
CA ALA A 104 12.66 21.74 7.93
C ALA A 104 12.52 20.53 8.88
N ASP A 105 12.66 19.31 8.35
CA ASP A 105 12.69 18.09 9.18
C ASP A 105 14.01 18.01 9.95
N GLU A 106 13.94 18.24 11.26
CA GLU A 106 15.08 18.16 12.18
C GLU A 106 15.31 16.73 12.73
N GLN A 107 14.34 15.82 12.56
CA GLN A 107 14.42 14.45 13.08
C GLN A 107 15.08 13.51 12.08
N VAL A 108 14.70 13.63 10.80
CA VAL A 108 15.25 12.83 9.71
C VAL A 108 15.94 13.76 8.71
N PRO A 109 17.28 13.70 8.60
CA PRO A 109 18.01 14.56 7.67
C PRO A 109 17.59 14.32 6.22
N GLN A 110 17.22 15.39 5.50
CA GLN A 110 16.85 15.34 4.08
C GLN A 110 17.89 14.66 3.18
N LEU A 111 19.17 14.71 3.58
CA LEU A 111 20.27 14.10 2.86
C LEU A 111 20.06 12.59 2.69
N ARG A 112 19.42 11.90 3.66
CA ARG A 112 19.15 10.46 3.55
C ARG A 112 18.18 10.15 2.41
N ALA A 113 17.08 10.90 2.32
CA ALA A 113 16.10 10.76 1.24
C ALA A 113 16.72 11.08 -0.13
N GLN A 114 17.62 12.06 -0.21
CA GLN A 114 18.36 12.40 -1.43
C GLN A 114 19.34 11.30 -1.84
N LEU A 115 20.11 10.74 -0.90
CA LEU A 115 21.04 9.64 -1.17
C LEU A 115 20.30 8.38 -1.63
N TYR A 116 19.19 8.05 -0.94
CA TYR A 116 18.32 6.95 -1.33
C TYR A 116 17.79 7.15 -2.76
N HIS A 117 17.27 8.34 -3.08
CA HIS A 117 16.83 8.65 -4.44
C HIS A 117 17.95 8.51 -5.48
N SER A 118 19.13 9.06 -5.20
CA SER A 118 20.28 9.01 -6.11
C SER A 118 20.70 7.57 -6.43
N ARG A 119 20.71 6.69 -5.43
CA ARG A 119 21.06 5.28 -5.58
C ARG A 119 20.02 4.51 -6.39
N HIS A 120 18.74 4.81 -6.22
CA HIS A 120 17.65 3.99 -6.74
C HIS A 120 16.96 4.53 -8.00
N ARG A 121 17.28 5.76 -8.43
CA ARG A 121 16.69 6.39 -9.63
C ARG A 121 16.94 5.63 -10.95
N GLY A 122 17.97 4.77 -10.99
CA GLY A 122 18.34 4.01 -12.18
C GLY A 122 17.71 2.61 -12.24
N GLY A 123 17.24 2.07 -11.11
CA GLY A 123 16.75 0.69 -11.00
C GLY A 123 15.24 0.56 -10.86
N HIS A 124 14.61 1.47 -10.10
CA HIS A 124 13.16 1.53 -9.91
C HIS A 124 12.66 2.96 -10.13
N ALA A 125 11.37 3.12 -10.44
CA ALA A 125 10.72 4.42 -10.58
C ALA A 125 10.60 5.09 -9.19
N HIS A 126 11.72 5.64 -8.70
CA HIS A 126 11.77 6.40 -7.46
C HIS A 126 11.60 7.90 -7.74
N THR A 127 10.57 8.49 -7.16
CA THR A 127 10.31 9.92 -7.15
C THR A 127 10.64 10.51 -5.78
N LEU A 128 11.41 11.60 -5.73
CA LEU A 128 11.61 12.38 -4.51
C LEU A 128 10.85 13.71 -4.61
N ARG A 129 10.13 14.07 -3.55
CA ARG A 129 9.47 15.36 -3.37
C ARG A 129 9.91 15.98 -2.05
N LEU A 130 10.46 17.18 -2.13
CA LEU A 130 10.83 17.99 -0.97
C LEU A 130 9.74 19.06 -0.76
N LEU A 131 9.18 19.11 0.45
CA LEU A 131 8.20 20.12 0.85
C LEU A 131 8.92 21.22 1.63
N GLU A 132 9.08 22.36 0.96
CA GLU A 132 9.74 23.53 1.55
C GLU A 132 9.03 23.98 2.83
N GLY A 133 9.80 24.15 3.91
CA GLY A 133 9.34 24.60 5.22
C GLY A 133 8.65 23.54 6.09
N ALA A 134 8.37 22.35 5.54
CA ALA A 134 7.66 21.31 6.28
C ALA A 134 8.59 20.62 7.30
N THR A 135 8.06 20.36 8.49
CA THR A 135 8.68 19.61 9.60
C THR A 135 8.42 18.11 9.48
N HIS A 136 9.03 17.30 10.36
CA HIS A 136 8.87 15.84 10.37
C HIS A 136 7.41 15.36 10.48
N ASP A 137 6.60 16.07 11.26
CA ASP A 137 5.19 15.76 11.50
C ASP A 137 4.24 16.33 10.44
N PHE A 138 4.77 17.15 9.52
CA PHE A 138 4.01 17.84 8.46
C PHE A 138 2.79 18.62 8.99
N LYS A 139 2.84 19.11 10.23
CA LYS A 139 1.72 19.83 10.85
C LYS A 139 1.41 21.12 10.10
N GLY A 140 0.16 21.28 9.68
CA GLY A 140 -0.28 22.40 8.84
C GLY A 140 0.00 22.22 7.35
N GLU A 141 0.68 21.13 6.94
CA GLU A 141 0.97 20.77 5.56
C GLU A 141 0.16 19.54 5.09
N GLU A 142 -0.81 19.06 5.88
CA GLU A 142 -1.53 17.80 5.65
C GLU A 142 -2.23 17.80 4.29
N THR A 143 -2.83 18.93 3.91
CA THR A 143 -3.49 19.09 2.61
C THR A 143 -2.49 18.98 1.45
N ARG A 144 -1.28 19.53 1.62
CA ARG A 144 -0.22 19.49 0.61
C ARG A 144 0.41 18.11 0.49
N VAL A 145 0.59 17.42 1.62
CA VAL A 145 1.02 16.01 1.64
C VAL A 145 -0.01 15.15 0.91
N ALA A 146 -1.28 15.24 1.31
CA ALA A 146 -2.35 14.45 0.71
C ALA A 146 -2.52 14.74 -0.79
N SER A 147 -2.47 16.00 -1.22
CA SER A 147 -2.54 16.35 -2.64
C SER A 147 -1.35 15.80 -3.42
N THR A 148 -0.13 15.92 -2.89
CA THR A 148 1.07 15.39 -3.54
C THR A 148 1.01 13.86 -3.71
N ILE A 149 0.55 13.16 -2.67
CA ILE A 149 0.39 11.70 -2.72
C ILE A 149 -0.69 11.34 -3.74
N ASN A 150 -1.86 11.97 -3.67
CA ASN A 150 -2.95 11.72 -4.61
C ASN A 150 -2.54 12.02 -6.05
N ASP A 151 -1.87 13.14 -6.33
CA ASP A 151 -1.41 13.50 -7.66
C ASP A 151 -0.39 12.49 -8.20
N TRP A 152 0.46 11.91 -7.35
CA TRP A 152 1.39 10.86 -7.76
C TRP A 152 0.71 9.50 -7.97
N LEU A 153 -0.30 9.17 -7.16
CA LEU A 153 -1.12 7.96 -7.33
C LEU A 153 -2.01 8.06 -8.58
N GLU A 154 -2.66 9.21 -8.79
CA GLU A 154 -3.65 9.48 -9.83
C GLU A 154 -3.05 9.98 -11.15
N GLY A 155 -1.90 10.66 -11.12
CA GLY A 155 -1.14 11.01 -12.31
C GLY A 155 -0.76 9.77 -13.14
N VAL A 156 -0.59 8.64 -12.47
CA VAL A 156 -0.43 7.32 -13.11
C VAL A 156 -1.75 6.74 -13.64
N ARG A 157 -2.90 7.07 -13.05
CA ARG A 157 -4.21 6.66 -13.61
C ARG A 157 -4.49 7.27 -14.98
N ARG A 158 -4.04 8.51 -15.23
CA ARG A 158 -4.23 9.15 -16.54
C ARG A 158 -3.37 8.50 -17.63
N LEU A 159 -2.36 7.74 -17.27
CA LEU A 159 -1.45 7.05 -18.19
C LEU A 159 -1.78 5.56 -18.39
N ASN A 160 -2.43 4.90 -17.43
CA ASN A 160 -2.77 3.47 -17.51
C ASN A 160 -4.29 3.23 -17.52
N ALA A 161 -4.94 3.43 -18.67
CA ALA A 161 -6.25 2.82 -18.94
C ALA A 161 -6.17 1.28 -18.98
N ASP A 162 -4.97 0.72 -19.14
CA ASP A 162 -4.67 -0.71 -19.28
C ASP A 162 -4.50 -1.47 -17.96
N ASP A 163 -4.65 -0.79 -16.81
CA ASP A 163 -4.35 -1.38 -15.50
C ASP A 163 -5.17 -2.65 -15.25
N ARG A 164 -6.39 -2.76 -15.81
CA ARG A 164 -7.25 -3.95 -15.68
C ARG A 164 -6.64 -5.22 -16.26
N SER A 165 -5.96 -5.13 -17.41
CA SER A 165 -5.30 -6.27 -18.06
C SER A 165 -4.07 -6.70 -17.26
N ALA A 166 -3.32 -5.73 -16.71
CA ALA A 166 -2.16 -5.99 -15.85
C ALA A 166 -2.53 -6.65 -14.50
N TRP A 167 -3.80 -6.62 -14.09
CA TRP A 167 -4.32 -7.34 -12.90
C TRP A 167 -4.98 -8.68 -13.26
N GLY A 168 -4.96 -9.10 -14.53
CA GLY A 168 -5.69 -10.29 -14.98
C GLY A 168 -7.20 -10.18 -14.81
N LEU A 169 -7.73 -8.95 -14.67
CA LEU A 169 -9.16 -8.64 -14.50
C LEU A 169 -9.81 -8.28 -15.84
N GLU A 170 -9.45 -9.01 -16.90
CA GLU A 170 -10.20 -8.97 -18.14
C GLU A 170 -11.55 -9.65 -17.89
N SER A 171 -12.64 -8.90 -18.02
CA SER A 171 -13.95 -9.55 -18.03
C SER A 171 -13.98 -10.45 -19.26
N THR A 172 -14.18 -11.74 -19.07
CA THR A 172 -14.79 -12.61 -20.07
C THR A 172 -16.25 -12.18 -20.26
N ALA A 173 -16.47 -10.97 -20.79
CA ALA A 173 -17.78 -10.49 -21.24
C ALA A 173 -18.12 -11.06 -22.63
N ALA A 174 -17.73 -12.32 -22.87
CA ALA A 174 -18.06 -13.12 -24.03
C ALA A 174 -18.53 -14.52 -23.59
N GLY A 175 -19.34 -14.58 -22.53
CA GLY A 175 -19.82 -15.85 -21.99
C GLY A 175 -20.80 -15.74 -20.82
N ALA A 176 -21.56 -14.63 -20.70
CA ALA A 176 -22.68 -14.60 -19.77
C ALA A 176 -23.76 -15.56 -20.29
N ALA A 177 -23.69 -16.81 -19.85
CA ALA A 177 -24.77 -17.77 -20.02
C ALA A 177 -26.05 -17.12 -19.49
N LYS A 178 -27.08 -17.11 -20.34
CA LYS A 178 -28.43 -16.68 -20.03
C LYS A 178 -28.83 -17.30 -18.67
N PRO A 179 -29.17 -16.50 -17.64
CA PRO A 179 -29.62 -17.08 -16.38
C PRO A 179 -30.84 -17.96 -16.67
N ALA A 180 -30.80 -19.19 -16.16
CA ALA A 180 -31.93 -20.11 -16.27
C ALA A 180 -33.19 -19.41 -15.74
N PRO A 181 -34.35 -19.59 -16.40
CA PRO A 181 -35.58 -18.96 -15.94
C PRO A 181 -35.87 -19.40 -14.51
N LEU A 182 -36.08 -18.42 -13.63
CA LEU A 182 -36.56 -18.63 -12.27
C LEU A 182 -37.82 -19.50 -12.33
N MET A 183 -37.79 -20.69 -11.72
CA MET A 183 -39.01 -21.43 -11.43
C MET A 183 -39.91 -20.55 -10.57
N GLN A 184 -41.04 -20.12 -11.14
CA GLN A 184 -42.12 -19.51 -10.40
C GLN A 184 -42.66 -20.53 -9.39
N PHE A 185 -42.45 -20.26 -8.11
CA PHE A 185 -43.16 -20.96 -7.04
C PHE A 185 -44.62 -20.50 -7.08
N GLN A 186 -45.49 -21.41 -7.50
CA GLN A 186 -46.94 -21.27 -7.45
C GLN A 186 -47.36 -21.39 -5.99
N ALA A 187 -47.80 -20.28 -5.39
CA ALA A 187 -48.35 -20.28 -4.03
C ALA A 187 -49.81 -20.76 -4.11
N ASP A 188 -50.05 -21.99 -3.68
CA ASP A 188 -51.40 -22.52 -3.49
C ASP A 188 -52.05 -21.86 -2.27
N ALA A 189 -53.04 -21.01 -2.54
CA ALA A 189 -53.91 -20.42 -1.53
C ALA A 189 -54.92 -21.48 -1.03
N ASN A 190 -54.64 -22.09 0.11
CA ASN A 190 -55.63 -22.85 0.86
C ASN A 190 -56.36 -21.95 1.85
N SER A 191 -57.59 -21.58 1.49
CA SER A 191 -58.59 -20.98 2.38
C SER A 191 -59.15 -22.05 3.33
N PRO A 192 -59.24 -21.81 4.65
CA PRO A 192 -60.07 -22.63 5.53
C PRO A 192 -61.50 -22.10 5.59
N THR A 193 -62.40 -22.98 5.18
CA THR A 193 -63.86 -22.95 5.33
C THR A 193 -64.30 -22.79 6.78
N ALA A 194 -65.31 -21.94 6.97
CA ALA A 194 -66.10 -21.86 8.20
C ALA A 194 -66.84 -23.18 8.47
N ALA A 195 -66.88 -23.59 9.74
CA ALA A 195 -67.81 -24.59 10.23
C ALA A 195 -68.51 -24.06 11.49
N SER A 196 -69.81 -23.89 11.33
CA SER A 196 -70.86 -23.71 12.32
C SER A 196 -71.06 -24.97 13.17
N GLY A 197 -71.27 -24.79 14.47
CA GLY A 197 -71.70 -25.81 15.43
C GLY A 197 -71.72 -25.25 16.84
#